data_AF-A0AAW3TVW5-F1
#
_entry.id   AF-A0AAW3TVW5-F1
#
_cell.length_a   1.000
_cell.length_b   1.000
_cell.length_c   1.000
_cell.angle_alpha   90.00
_cell.angle_beta   90.00
_cell.angle_gamma   90.00
#
_symmetry.space_group_name_H-M   'P 1'
#
loop_
_entity.id
_entity.type
_entity.pdbx_description
1 polymer ?
#
loop_
_entity_poly.entity_id
_entity_poly.type
_entity_poly.pdbx_seq_one_letter_code
_entity_poly.pdbx_strand_id
1 'polypeptide(L)'
;MEQPFSQVLPFVRRSKVIDEVDVGALLSDHADIREMCDRVEALADRLLEAPDHDERSAIADLIQSRFRKHVEITSRFLDRVFAGEQLRVGAGMLRRILLEQVAIGMHAEDVGEMLREKGVDDSRTDMLSYMLRCLFDGCRRLLDYEELAFLYLGARRYTPGARMTLEQALDGASH
;
A
#
# COMPACT_ATOMS: atom_id res chain seq x y z
N MET A 1 22.89 -23.46 -52.10
CA MET A 1 22.88 -22.07 -51.61
C MET A 1 22.05 -22.07 -50.33
N GLU A 2 22.69 -22.42 -49.21
CA GLU A 2 22.05 -22.53 -47.90
C GLU A 2 22.10 -21.16 -47.22
N GLN A 3 20.94 -20.61 -46.85
CA GLN A 3 20.87 -19.44 -45.99
C GLN A 3 20.90 -19.91 -44.53
N PRO A 4 21.82 -19.42 -43.68
CA PRO A 4 21.78 -19.75 -42.27
C PRO A 4 20.66 -18.95 -41.60
N PHE A 5 19.74 -19.64 -40.96
CA PHE A 5 18.81 -19.06 -40.00
C PHE A 5 19.63 -18.44 -38.86
N SER A 6 19.76 -17.12 -38.87
CA SER A 6 20.24 -16.37 -37.71
C SER A 6 19.19 -16.47 -36.61
N GLN A 7 19.26 -17.53 -35.80
CA GLN A 7 18.51 -17.63 -34.55
C GLN A 7 19.02 -16.53 -33.61
N VAL A 8 18.31 -15.40 -33.60
CA VAL A 8 18.43 -14.43 -32.52
C VAL A 8 17.83 -15.10 -31.29
N LEU A 9 18.68 -15.62 -30.40
CA LEU A 9 18.25 -16.08 -29.09
C LEU A 9 17.63 -14.87 -28.38
N PRO A 10 16.37 -14.94 -27.94
CA PRO A 10 15.82 -13.88 -27.12
C PRO A 10 16.68 -13.84 -25.86
N PHE A 11 17.29 -12.69 -25.58
CA PHE A 11 17.86 -12.42 -24.26
C PHE A 11 16.73 -12.63 -23.27
N VAL A 12 16.69 -13.81 -22.65
CA VAL A 12 15.91 -14.06 -21.45
C VAL A 12 16.45 -13.05 -20.46
N ARG A 13 15.71 -11.96 -20.22
CA ARG A 13 16.07 -11.01 -19.16
C ARG A 13 16.30 -11.86 -17.93
N ARG A 14 17.55 -11.94 -17.46
CA ARG A 14 17.86 -12.60 -16.20
C ARG A 14 16.95 -11.95 -15.17
N SER A 15 16.13 -12.78 -14.53
CA SER A 15 15.21 -12.31 -13.50
C SER A 15 16.03 -11.60 -12.43
N LYS A 16 15.68 -10.34 -12.14
CA LYS A 16 16.46 -9.46 -11.28
C LYS A 16 16.46 -10.01 -9.85
N VAL A 17 17.64 -10.09 -9.25
CA VAL A 17 17.81 -10.31 -7.80
C VAL A 17 17.30 -9.07 -7.08
N ILE A 18 16.44 -9.27 -6.08
CA ILE A 18 15.82 -8.20 -5.30
C ILE A 18 16.58 -8.08 -3.99
N ASP A 19 17.16 -6.90 -3.72
CA ASP A 19 17.92 -6.63 -2.51
C ASP A 19 17.17 -5.69 -1.54
N GLU A 20 17.82 -5.38 -0.42
CA GLU A 20 17.31 -4.55 0.65
C GLU A 20 17.02 -3.12 0.18
N VAL A 21 17.78 -2.62 -0.80
CA VAL A 21 17.59 -1.29 -1.38
C VAL A 21 16.32 -1.26 -2.25
N ASP A 22 16.03 -2.36 -2.94
CA ASP A 22 14.82 -2.49 -3.74
C ASP A 22 13.54 -2.45 -2.88
N VAL A 23 13.56 -3.05 -1.68
CA VAL A 23 12.39 -3.08 -0.78
C VAL A 23 12.34 -1.93 0.21
N GLY A 24 13.46 -1.27 0.49
CA GLY A 24 13.56 -0.27 1.57
C GLY A 24 12.61 0.91 1.42
N ALA A 25 12.44 1.43 0.19
CA ALA A 25 11.51 2.53 -0.06
C ALA A 25 10.04 2.11 0.13
N LEU A 26 9.70 0.87 -0.22
CA LEU A 26 8.36 0.32 -0.04
C LEU A 26 8.05 0.14 1.46
N LEU A 27 8.96 -0.47 2.21
CA LEU A 27 8.76 -0.72 3.64
C LEU A 27 8.74 0.55 4.48
N SER A 28 9.53 1.56 4.11
CA SER A 28 9.43 2.89 4.71
C SER A 28 8.07 3.54 4.45
N ASP A 29 7.50 3.34 3.27
CA ASP A 29 6.16 3.83 2.95
C ASP A 29 5.07 3.09 3.70
N HIS A 30 5.18 1.76 3.85
CA HIS A 30 4.25 0.99 4.66
C HIS A 30 4.28 1.41 6.13
N ALA A 31 5.46 1.71 6.68
CA ALA A 31 5.58 2.28 8.02
C ALA A 31 4.89 3.65 8.14
N ASP A 32 5.06 4.51 7.14
CA ASP A 32 4.35 5.81 7.05
C ASP A 32 2.82 5.63 7.01
N ILE A 33 2.30 4.62 6.29
CA ILE A 33 0.87 4.31 6.23
C ILE A 33 0.37 3.76 7.57
N ARG A 34 1.14 2.90 8.26
CA ARG A 34 0.78 2.41 9.60
C ARG A 34 0.70 3.55 10.62
N GLU A 35 1.67 4.46 10.63
CA GLU A 35 1.63 5.66 11.48
C GLU A 35 0.40 6.53 11.20
N MET A 36 0.04 6.69 9.92
CA MET A 36 -1.19 7.38 9.54
C MET A 36 -2.43 6.66 10.09
N CYS A 37 -2.48 5.33 9.99
CA CYS A 37 -3.59 4.53 10.54
C CYS A 37 -3.77 4.77 12.04
N ASP A 38 -2.68 4.79 12.80
CA ASP A 38 -2.72 5.02 14.25
C ASP A 38 -3.26 6.42 14.59
N ARG A 39 -2.89 7.43 13.79
CA ARG A 39 -3.43 8.79 13.95
C ARG A 39 -4.90 8.90 13.58
N VAL A 40 -5.33 8.18 12.55
CA VAL A 40 -6.74 8.11 12.12
C VAL A 40 -7.59 7.39 13.17
N GLU A 41 -7.08 6.31 13.75
CA GLU A 41 -7.72 5.58 14.85
C GLU A 41 -7.85 6.46 16.10
N ALA A 42 -6.77 7.15 16.49
CA ALA A 42 -6.80 8.08 17.63
C ALA A 42 -7.79 9.25 17.43
N LEU A 43 -8.02 9.67 16.19
CA LEU A 43 -9.09 10.63 15.88
C LEU A 43 -10.47 9.97 16.02
N ALA A 44 -10.66 8.78 15.45
CA ALA A 44 -11.93 8.07 15.48
C ALA A 44 -12.43 7.78 16.91
N ASP A 45 -11.51 7.49 17.83
CA ASP A 45 -11.82 7.23 19.24
C ASP A 45 -12.21 8.49 20.02
N ARG A 46 -11.70 9.64 19.61
CA ARG A 46 -11.97 10.94 20.28
C ARG A 46 -12.99 11.80 19.53
N LEU A 47 -13.63 11.30 18.48
CA LEU A 47 -14.61 12.08 17.72
C LEU A 47 -15.74 12.66 18.59
N LEU A 48 -16.16 11.94 19.64
CA LEU A 48 -17.18 12.41 20.59
C LEU A 48 -16.69 13.58 21.46
N GLU A 49 -15.39 13.79 21.57
CA GLU A 49 -14.78 14.96 22.24
C GLU A 49 -14.85 16.22 21.35
N ALA A 50 -15.44 16.11 20.16
CA ALA A 50 -15.61 17.18 19.18
C ALA A 50 -14.27 17.85 18.79
N PRO A 51 -13.34 17.09 18.17
CA PRO A 51 -12.09 17.65 17.67
C PRO A 51 -12.38 18.80 16.71
N ASP A 52 -11.55 19.84 16.79
CA ASP A 52 -11.78 21.05 16.01
C ASP A 52 -11.60 20.81 14.50
N HIS A 53 -12.02 21.80 13.72
CA HIS A 53 -11.97 21.70 12.25
C HIS A 53 -10.53 21.64 11.73
N ASP A 54 -9.58 22.26 12.41
CA ASP A 54 -8.19 22.32 11.99
C ASP A 54 -7.51 20.95 12.21
N GLU A 55 -7.76 20.30 13.34
CA GLU A 55 -7.29 18.94 13.63
C GLU A 55 -7.84 17.93 12.61
N ARG A 56 -9.15 17.96 12.34
CA ARG A 56 -9.77 17.08 11.34
C ARG A 56 -9.23 17.34 9.94
N SER A 57 -9.03 18.61 9.57
CA SER A 57 -8.46 18.98 8.27
C SER A 57 -7.00 18.51 8.12
N ALA A 58 -6.20 18.61 9.19
CA ALA A 58 -4.82 18.11 9.19
C ALA A 58 -4.75 16.59 9.00
N ILE A 59 -5.69 15.83 9.57
CA ILE A 59 -5.80 14.38 9.33
C ILE A 59 -6.24 14.09 7.90
N ALA A 60 -7.18 14.87 7.34
CA ALA A 60 -7.58 14.72 5.94
C ALA A 60 -6.42 14.96 4.96
N ASP A 61 -5.59 15.98 5.22
CA ASP A 61 -4.40 16.27 4.42
C ASP A 61 -3.34 15.18 4.55
N LEU A 62 -3.15 14.64 5.77
CA LEU A 62 -2.28 13.49 6.01
C LEU A 62 -2.73 12.31 5.16
N ILE A 63 -4.01 11.90 5.27
CA ILE A 63 -4.59 10.79 4.51
C ILE A 63 -4.28 10.95 3.01
N GLN A 64 -4.66 12.08 2.42
CA GLN A 64 -4.49 12.30 0.97
C GLN A 64 -3.01 12.30 0.55
N SER A 65 -2.14 12.92 1.34
CA SER A 65 -0.71 12.96 1.04
C SER A 65 -0.09 11.56 1.03
N ARG A 66 -0.51 10.70 1.97
CA ARG A 66 -0.01 9.34 2.18
C ARG A 66 -0.48 8.39 1.08
N PHE A 67 -1.75 8.40 0.72
CA PHE A 67 -2.25 7.57 -0.39
C PHE A 67 -1.62 7.90 -1.73
N ARG A 68 -1.50 9.19 -2.05
CA ARG A 68 -0.84 9.62 -3.29
C ARG A 68 0.61 9.12 -3.35
N LYS A 69 1.35 9.26 -2.25
CA LYS A 69 2.73 8.79 -2.14
C LYS A 69 2.82 7.26 -2.26
N HIS A 70 1.94 6.53 -1.58
CA HIS A 70 1.89 5.08 -1.58
C HIS A 70 1.67 4.52 -3.00
N VAL A 71 0.68 5.04 -3.74
CA VAL A 71 0.43 4.63 -5.14
C VAL A 71 1.66 4.85 -6.02
N GLU A 72 2.34 5.98 -5.88
CA GLU A 72 3.58 6.24 -6.63
C GLU A 72 4.71 5.28 -6.26
N ILE A 73 4.92 5.01 -4.97
CA ILE A 73 5.99 4.14 -4.48
C ILE A 73 5.72 2.69 -4.90
N THR A 74 4.50 2.18 -4.69
CA THR A 74 4.12 0.82 -5.09
C THR A 74 4.22 0.64 -6.59
N SER A 75 3.76 1.62 -7.40
CA SER A 75 3.91 1.56 -8.86
C SER A 75 5.38 1.46 -9.29
N ARG A 76 6.26 2.29 -8.72
CA ARG A 76 7.70 2.24 -9.01
C ARG A 76 8.34 0.93 -8.58
N PHE A 77 7.90 0.37 -7.44
CA PHE A 77 8.36 -0.93 -6.96
C PHE A 77 7.95 -2.04 -7.94
N LEU A 78 6.67 -2.08 -8.32
CA LEU A 78 6.14 -3.06 -9.28
C LEU A 78 6.87 -3.00 -10.62
N ASP A 79 7.07 -1.80 -11.16
CA ASP A 79 7.81 -1.60 -12.41
C ASP A 79 9.27 -2.04 -12.28
N ARG A 80 9.92 -1.75 -11.15
CA ARG A 80 11.32 -2.12 -10.95
C ARG A 80 11.52 -3.62 -10.77
N VAL A 81 10.61 -4.29 -10.07
CA VAL A 81 10.80 -5.65 -9.57
C VAL A 81 10.11 -6.70 -10.43
N PHE A 82 8.99 -6.36 -11.07
CA PHE A 82 8.13 -7.31 -11.78
C PHE A 82 7.90 -6.95 -13.26
N ALA A 83 8.40 -5.81 -13.77
CA ALA A 83 8.18 -5.44 -15.18
C ALA A 83 8.78 -6.47 -16.16
N GLY A 84 7.94 -6.94 -17.07
CA GLY A 84 8.30 -7.91 -18.09
C GLY A 84 8.33 -9.36 -17.60
N GLU A 85 7.96 -9.64 -16.35
CA GLU A 85 7.81 -11.01 -15.86
C GLU A 85 6.45 -11.61 -16.29
N GLN A 86 6.47 -12.82 -16.83
CA GLN A 86 5.24 -13.58 -17.07
C GLN A 86 4.79 -14.28 -15.78
N LEU A 87 4.11 -13.55 -14.91
CA LEU A 87 3.59 -14.05 -13.63
C LEU A 87 2.32 -14.89 -13.85
N ARG A 88 2.46 -16.11 -14.38
CA ARG A 88 1.32 -17.01 -14.65
C ARG A 88 0.48 -17.33 -13.41
N VAL A 89 1.10 -17.41 -12.23
CA VAL A 89 0.42 -17.67 -10.94
C VAL A 89 0.24 -16.39 -10.12
N GLY A 90 0.93 -15.30 -10.48
CA GLY A 90 1.01 -14.07 -9.68
C GLY A 90 0.16 -12.90 -10.18
N ALA A 91 -0.32 -12.94 -11.43
CA ALA A 91 -1.10 -11.86 -12.02
C ALA A 91 -2.40 -11.55 -11.25
N GLY A 92 -3.01 -12.57 -10.65
CA GLY A 92 -4.20 -12.40 -9.81
C GLY A 92 -3.92 -11.60 -8.53
N MET A 93 -2.77 -11.82 -7.89
CA MET A 93 -2.38 -11.09 -6.68
C MET A 93 -2.09 -9.62 -6.99
N LEU A 94 -1.32 -9.36 -8.04
CA LEU A 94 -1.05 -7.98 -8.48
C LEU A 94 -2.33 -7.24 -8.85
N ARG A 95 -3.26 -7.91 -9.55
CA ARG A 95 -4.56 -7.33 -9.85
C ARG A 95 -5.36 -7.03 -8.59
N ARG A 96 -5.32 -7.91 -7.58
CA ARG A 96 -6.00 -7.69 -6.31
C ARG A 96 -5.42 -6.49 -5.56
N ILE A 97 -4.09 -6.36 -5.49
CA ILE A 97 -3.41 -5.20 -4.89
C ILE A 97 -3.93 -3.90 -5.52
N LEU A 98 -3.88 -3.81 -6.85
CA LEU A 98 -4.32 -2.61 -7.57
C LEU A 98 -5.80 -2.29 -7.32
N LEU A 99 -6.66 -3.31 -7.29
CA LEU A 99 -8.10 -3.11 -7.02
C LEU A 99 -8.35 -2.61 -5.59
N GLU A 100 -7.64 -3.15 -4.61
CA GLU A 100 -7.76 -2.73 -3.20
C GLU A 100 -7.19 -1.33 -2.98
N GLN A 101 -6.07 -0.99 -3.62
CA GLN A 101 -5.50 0.37 -3.58
C GLN A 101 -6.48 1.41 -4.15
N VAL A 102 -7.15 1.10 -5.26
CA VAL A 102 -8.19 1.98 -5.82
C VAL A 102 -9.38 2.09 -4.86
N ALA A 103 -9.87 0.98 -4.33
CA ALA A 103 -11.03 0.99 -3.42
C ALA A 103 -10.74 1.79 -2.14
N ILE A 104 -9.58 1.57 -1.52
CA ILE A 104 -9.17 2.30 -0.31
C ILE A 104 -8.86 3.76 -0.65
N GLY A 105 -8.27 4.05 -1.81
CA GLY A 105 -8.04 5.43 -2.27
C GLY A 105 -9.33 6.22 -2.42
N MET A 106 -10.38 5.63 -3.01
CA MET A 106 -11.71 6.26 -3.08
C MET A 106 -12.30 6.50 -1.69
N HIS A 107 -12.23 5.49 -0.81
CA HIS A 107 -12.72 5.64 0.57
C HIS A 107 -11.95 6.72 1.35
N ALA A 108 -10.65 6.88 1.08
CA ALA A 108 -9.82 7.93 1.66
C ALA A 108 -10.21 9.33 1.18
N GLU A 109 -10.62 9.47 -0.09
CA GLU A 109 -11.17 10.71 -0.64
C GLU A 109 -12.48 11.07 0.07
N ASP A 110 -13.43 10.13 0.15
CA ASP A 110 -14.73 10.32 0.82
C ASP A 110 -14.55 10.73 2.30
N VAL A 111 -13.70 10.02 3.04
CA VAL A 111 -13.35 10.36 4.43
C VAL A 111 -12.72 11.75 4.52
N GLY A 112 -11.80 12.07 3.62
CA GLY A 112 -11.10 13.35 3.59
C GLY A 112 -12.05 14.53 3.32
N GLU A 113 -13.08 14.35 2.50
CA GLU A 113 -14.12 15.35 2.29
C GLU A 113 -14.95 15.55 3.56
N MET A 114 -15.41 14.45 4.17
CA MET A 114 -16.22 14.50 5.38
C MET A 114 -15.49 15.14 6.57
N LEU A 115 -14.18 14.85 6.73
CA LEU A 115 -13.35 15.47 7.75
C LEU A 115 -13.25 16.99 7.61
N ARG A 116 -13.35 17.52 6.38
CA ARG A 116 -13.27 18.96 6.11
C ARG A 116 -14.59 19.69 6.21
N GLU A 117 -15.70 18.98 6.40
CA GLU A 117 -17.00 19.63 6.62
C GLU A 117 -17.06 20.43 7.92
N LYS A 118 -17.71 21.58 7.86
CA LYS A 118 -18.01 22.42 9.03
C LYS A 118 -19.33 21.98 9.65
N GLY A 119 -19.31 21.72 10.96
CA GLY A 119 -20.48 21.28 11.71
C GLY A 119 -20.76 19.80 11.47
N VAL A 120 -20.38 18.97 12.44
CA VAL A 120 -20.70 17.54 12.46
C VAL A 120 -21.75 17.36 13.55
N ASP A 121 -22.96 16.96 13.17
CA ASP A 121 -23.99 16.54 14.13
C ASP A 121 -23.73 15.11 14.63
N ASP A 122 -24.52 14.64 15.61
CA ASP A 122 -24.32 13.31 16.20
C ASP A 122 -24.40 12.18 15.16
N SER A 123 -25.35 12.26 14.22
CA SER A 123 -25.51 11.24 13.17
C SER A 123 -24.32 11.21 12.21
N ARG A 124 -23.77 12.38 11.86
CA ARG A 124 -22.56 12.47 11.04
C ARG A 124 -21.33 12.03 11.81
N THR A 125 -21.31 12.24 13.12
CA THR A 125 -20.20 11.80 13.99
C THR A 125 -20.11 10.28 13.98
N ASP A 126 -21.23 9.57 14.16
CA ASP A 126 -21.28 8.11 14.08
C ASP A 126 -20.84 7.58 12.71
N MET A 127 -21.34 8.20 11.64
CA MET A 127 -20.97 7.83 10.27
C MET A 127 -19.48 8.05 10.00
N LEU A 128 -18.93 9.20 10.38
CA LEU A 128 -17.51 9.49 10.25
C LEU A 128 -16.66 8.51 11.07
N SER A 129 -17.09 8.20 12.29
CA SER A 129 -16.44 7.23 13.18
C SER A 129 -16.39 5.84 12.55
N TYR A 130 -17.47 5.41 11.90
CA TYR A 130 -17.51 4.17 11.12
C TYR A 130 -16.57 4.21 9.91
N MET A 131 -16.61 5.29 9.12
CA MET A 131 -15.78 5.43 7.92
C MET A 131 -14.28 5.44 8.25
N LEU A 132 -13.86 6.12 9.32
CA LEU A 132 -12.47 6.12 9.78
C LEU A 132 -12.01 4.72 10.18
N ARG A 133 -12.85 3.96 10.90
CA ARG A 133 -12.55 2.56 11.27
C ARG A 133 -12.41 1.67 10.05
N CYS A 134 -13.34 1.77 9.10
CA CYS A 134 -13.21 1.05 7.83
C CYS A 134 -11.94 1.43 7.07
N LEU A 135 -11.51 2.69 7.12
CA LEU A 135 -10.31 3.16 6.45
C LEU A 135 -9.05 2.56 7.05
N PHE A 136 -8.78 2.76 8.34
CA PHE A 136 -7.53 2.27 8.93
C PHE A 136 -7.45 0.74 8.94
N ASP A 137 -8.57 0.05 9.18
CA ASP A 137 -8.62 -1.42 9.11
C ASP A 137 -8.38 -1.92 7.68
N GLY A 138 -8.93 -1.22 6.68
CA GLY A 138 -8.70 -1.50 5.27
C GLY A 138 -7.24 -1.34 4.88
N CYS A 139 -6.61 -0.25 5.32
CA CYS A 139 -5.20 0.03 5.07
C CYS A 139 -4.29 -1.05 5.65
N ARG A 140 -4.45 -1.38 6.94
CA ARG A 140 -3.63 -2.39 7.62
C ARG A 140 -3.70 -3.73 6.88
N ARG A 141 -4.91 -4.20 6.55
CA ARG A 141 -5.09 -5.44 5.78
C ARG A 141 -4.50 -5.39 4.37
N LEU A 142 -4.55 -4.24 3.70
CA LEU A 142 -3.93 -4.07 2.39
C LEU A 142 -2.41 -4.22 2.51
N LEU A 143 -1.77 -3.55 3.47
CA LEU A 143 -0.32 -3.62 3.64
C LEU A 143 0.13 -5.06 3.93
N ASP A 144 -0.58 -5.77 4.82
CA ASP A 144 -0.29 -7.17 5.11
C ASP A 144 -0.41 -8.02 3.84
N TYR A 145 -1.45 -7.79 3.03
CA TYR A 145 -1.64 -8.49 1.77
C TYR A 145 -0.53 -8.18 0.76
N GLU A 146 -0.14 -6.91 0.62
CA GLU A 146 0.95 -6.48 -0.27
C GLU A 146 2.28 -7.11 0.14
N GLU A 147 2.64 -7.06 1.42
CA GLU A 147 3.88 -7.63 1.95
C GLU A 147 3.92 -9.15 1.72
N LEU A 148 2.82 -9.86 2.01
CA LEU A 148 2.71 -11.30 1.76
C LEU A 148 2.81 -11.63 0.27
N ALA A 149 2.12 -10.86 -0.58
CA ALA A 149 2.11 -11.05 -2.02
C ALA A 149 3.50 -10.80 -2.60
N PHE A 150 4.19 -9.73 -2.20
CA PHE A 150 5.54 -9.43 -2.67
C PHE A 150 6.55 -10.46 -2.20
N LEU A 151 6.44 -10.95 -0.96
CA LEU A 151 7.26 -12.05 -0.45
C LEU A 151 7.07 -13.31 -1.31
N TYR A 152 5.82 -13.67 -1.62
CA TYR A 152 5.50 -14.82 -2.45
C TYR A 152 6.00 -14.68 -3.90
N LEU A 153 5.71 -13.54 -4.54
CA LEU A 153 6.06 -13.30 -5.95
C LEU A 153 7.58 -13.20 -6.18
N GLY A 154 8.31 -12.67 -5.19
CA GLY A 154 9.77 -12.54 -5.23
C GLY A 154 10.53 -13.70 -4.60
N ALA A 155 9.85 -14.76 -4.12
CA ALA A 155 10.41 -15.77 -3.20
C ALA A 155 11.78 -16.37 -3.59
N ARG A 156 12.07 -16.51 -4.88
CA ARG A 156 13.34 -17.08 -5.39
C ARG A 156 14.38 -16.03 -5.80
N ARG A 157 14.03 -14.76 -5.66
CA ARG A 157 14.78 -13.60 -6.17
C ARG A 157 15.31 -12.70 -5.07
N TYR A 158 14.70 -12.74 -3.88
CA TYR A 158 15.19 -11.98 -2.74
C TYR A 158 16.58 -12.45 -2.28
N THR A 159 17.44 -11.48 -1.94
CA THR A 159 18.56 -11.73 -1.03
C THR A 159 18.02 -12.21 0.33
N PRO A 160 18.81 -12.94 1.14
CA PRO A 160 18.39 -13.30 2.49
C PRO A 160 18.00 -12.10 3.36
N GLY A 161 18.70 -10.96 3.24
CA GLY A 161 18.40 -9.76 4.00
C GLY A 161 17.12 -9.06 3.54
N ALA A 162 16.87 -8.96 2.23
CA ALA A 162 15.61 -8.41 1.70
C ALA A 162 14.41 -9.23 2.14
N ARG A 163 14.54 -10.57 2.10
CA ARG A 163 13.53 -11.50 2.57
C ARG A 163 13.24 -11.31 4.06
N MET A 164 14.28 -11.28 4.89
CA MET A 164 14.15 -11.08 6.33
C MET A 164 13.49 -9.75 6.66
N THR A 165 13.77 -8.68 5.91
CA THR A 165 13.18 -7.36 6.15
C THR A 165 11.66 -7.36 5.85
N LEU A 166 11.23 -8.05 4.78
CA LEU A 166 9.81 -8.24 4.48
C LEU A 166 9.10 -9.12 5.52
N GLU A 167 9.74 -10.21 5.96
CA GLU A 167 9.20 -11.08 7.02
C GLU A 167 9.04 -10.32 8.35
N GLN A 168 10.02 -9.48 8.72
CA GLN A 168 9.94 -8.62 9.90
C GLN A 168 8.80 -7.59 9.82
N ALA A 169 8.53 -7.04 8.63
CA ALA A 169 7.41 -6.11 8.44
C ALA A 169 6.06 -6.77 8.72
N LEU A 170 5.90 -8.03 8.28
CA LEU A 170 4.71 -8.85 8.55
C LEU A 170 4.57 -9.22 10.03
N ASP A 171 5.68 -9.59 10.69
CA ASP A 171 5.66 -9.92 12.12
C ASP A 171 5.32 -8.68 12.99
N GLY A 172 5.78 -7.50 12.58
CA GLY A 172 5.50 -6.22 13.24
C GLY A 172 4.07 -5.70 13.05
N ALA A 173 3.27 -6.29 12.16
CA ALA A 173 1.89 -5.89 11.90
C ALA A 173 0.86 -6.44 12.91
N SER A 174 1.29 -7.30 13.86
CA SER A 174 0.41 -7.99 14.82
C SER A 174 0.15 -7.25 16.14
N HIS A 175 0.25 -5.92 16.18
CA HIS A 175 0.05 -5.12 17.40
C HIS A 175 -1.00 -4.03 17.23
#